data_AF-A0A7J6N0C7-F1
#
_entry.id   AF-A0A7J6N0C7-F1
#
_cell.length_a   1.000
_cell.length_b   1.000
_cell.length_c   1.000
_cell.angle_alpha   90.00
_cell.angle_beta   90.00
_cell.angle_gamma   90.00
#
_symmetry.space_group_name_H-M   'P 1'
#
loop_
_entity.id
_entity.type
_entity.pdbx_description
1 polymer ?
#
loop_
_entity_poly.entity_id
_entity_poly.type
_entity_poly.pdbx_seq_one_letter_code
_entity_poly.pdbx_strand_id
1 'polypeptide(L)'
;MDVIVRLRKCSENTQLPSATTKTDSSSLSVAGNSVRSSPTWMSFASVIDCQDVDTEQREVYTKVAAKAVHSVATGLSDACILVYGQTGAGKTRTVFGAPGFWRSSLSEATAEDAASAGLLPRSVGVIFRILSERHDDAPEIFVSCAELYQGQIRDLIFPDRKPRLLGNRAGSHNLVDIGWLRVIDTTEFCDSVRRCASHRMTSSTKGNAVSSRSHCFFYVKVGSRVLTIVDLAGSERLAKHSKSRSLKLQSETRTINLSLSWLSHCFKAVSVGQKPPVRESVLTRLLHGAIVGDQYTALCLCVTDRYGDLEETRSTLGFGQLVQKAARRLQVEEPPSTTDDTDTNDGQVDDYISSKLALKATRADIADLQAYVRELSRLCSGNHKSFKRALKADVAVLKEGIDETDKDSSIEESKGQPAVFSVQNAASEILRRLKERDNNAKASPTRLTNSVREAVYASRVKRLSDSDTARTRSTTATDDKHCINRCYELLGAG
;
A
#
# COMPACT_ATOMS: atom_id res chain seq x y z
N MET A 1 6.24 9.58 -1.44
CA MET A 1 6.52 8.37 -2.25
C MET A 1 8.00 8.35 -2.57
N ASP A 2 8.70 7.32 -2.13
CA ASP A 2 10.16 7.21 -2.30
C ASP A 2 10.48 6.56 -3.65
N VAL A 3 11.40 7.16 -4.42
CA VAL A 3 11.84 6.63 -5.72
C VAL A 3 13.30 6.22 -5.62
N ILE A 4 13.55 4.92 -5.75
CA ILE A 4 14.85 4.27 -5.61
C ILE A 4 15.25 3.70 -6.97
N VAL A 5 16.52 3.85 -7.35
CA VAL A 5 17.09 3.26 -8.56
C VAL A 5 17.97 2.08 -8.18
N ARG A 6 17.75 0.94 -8.84
CA ARG A 6 18.60 -0.24 -8.82
C ARG A 6 19.30 -0.36 -10.17
N LEU A 7 20.60 -0.10 -10.21
CA LEU A 7 21.44 -0.34 -11.37
C LEU A 7 21.86 -1.81 -11.36
N ARG A 8 21.67 -2.50 -12.50
CA ARG A 8 22.20 -3.83 -12.75
C ARG A 8 23.39 -3.72 -13.68
N LYS A 9 24.54 -4.26 -13.26
CA LYS A 9 25.68 -4.44 -14.15
C LYS A 9 25.45 -5.54 -15.18
N CYS A 10 25.83 -5.25 -16.41
CA CYS A 10 25.85 -6.21 -17.50
C CYS A 10 27.09 -7.10 -17.34
N SER A 11 26.90 -8.41 -17.35
CA SER A 11 27.98 -9.40 -17.24
C SER A 11 28.79 -9.55 -18.54
N GLU A 12 28.30 -9.01 -19.65
CA GLU A 12 28.99 -9.05 -20.94
C GLU A 12 29.99 -7.90 -21.02
N ASN A 13 31.26 -8.23 -21.24
CA ASN A 13 32.34 -7.27 -21.40
C ASN A 13 32.19 -6.54 -22.74
N THR A 14 31.34 -5.52 -22.78
CA THR A 14 31.14 -4.72 -23.98
C THR A 14 32.22 -3.66 -24.09
N GLN A 15 32.88 -3.54 -25.24
CA GLN A 15 33.81 -2.42 -25.56
C GLN A 15 33.12 -1.04 -25.54
N LEU A 16 31.80 -0.99 -25.35
CA LEU A 16 31.00 0.23 -25.28
C LEU A 16 31.01 0.81 -23.87
N PRO A 17 30.93 2.15 -23.73
CA PRO A 17 30.85 2.80 -22.43
C PRO A 17 29.57 2.41 -21.70
N SER A 18 29.60 2.43 -20.37
CA SER A 18 28.43 2.18 -19.54
C SER A 18 27.33 3.22 -19.81
N ALA A 19 26.09 2.76 -19.92
CA ALA A 19 24.92 3.63 -20.10
C ALA A 19 24.62 4.48 -18.86
N THR A 20 24.96 3.98 -17.68
CA THR A 20 24.67 4.62 -16.39
C THR A 20 25.79 4.41 -15.42
N THR A 21 26.21 5.47 -14.74
CA THR A 21 27.23 5.39 -13.70
C THR A 21 26.70 6.03 -12.43
N LYS A 22 26.70 5.29 -11.32
CA LYS A 22 26.39 5.85 -10.00
C LYS A 22 27.47 6.86 -9.64
N THR A 23 27.06 8.05 -9.21
CA THR A 23 27.98 9.14 -8.87
C THR A 23 28.08 9.31 -7.36
N ASP A 24 26.95 9.13 -6.66
CA ASP A 24 26.87 9.11 -5.21
C ASP A 24 25.67 8.25 -4.75
N SER A 25 25.32 8.28 -3.46
CA SER A 25 24.23 7.48 -2.88
C SER A 25 22.82 7.82 -3.39
N SER A 26 22.65 8.97 -4.04
CA SER A 26 21.39 9.58 -4.46
C SER A 26 21.39 10.04 -5.93
N SER A 27 22.53 10.08 -6.59
CA SER A 27 22.66 10.57 -7.97
C SER A 27 23.38 9.59 -8.89
N LEU A 28 23.08 9.72 -10.17
CA LEU A 28 23.70 8.96 -11.25
C LEU A 28 23.83 9.82 -12.51
N SER A 29 24.79 9.46 -13.36
CA SER A 29 24.95 10.01 -14.70
C SER A 29 24.47 9.00 -15.75
N VAL A 30 23.85 9.52 -16.81
CA VAL A 30 23.36 8.75 -17.96
C VAL A 30 24.13 9.19 -19.20
N ALA A 31 24.71 8.24 -19.93
CA ALA A 31 25.50 8.53 -21.12
C ALA A 31 24.70 9.29 -22.19
N GLY A 32 25.39 10.09 -23.00
CA GLY A 32 24.82 10.79 -24.15
C GLY A 32 24.55 9.85 -25.35
N ASN A 33 23.86 10.32 -26.40
CA ASN A 33 23.57 9.49 -27.59
C ASN A 33 24.83 9.10 -28.39
N SER A 34 25.88 9.89 -28.26
CA SER A 34 27.21 9.59 -28.77
C SER A 34 28.24 9.72 -27.64
N VAL A 35 29.40 9.09 -27.80
CA VAL A 35 30.52 9.20 -26.85
C VAL A 35 30.95 10.65 -26.63
N ARG A 36 30.68 11.55 -27.60
CA ARG A 36 31.01 12.99 -27.52
C ARG A 36 29.94 13.84 -26.85
N SER A 37 28.72 13.33 -26.67
CA SER A 37 27.66 14.09 -26.00
C SER A 37 27.80 14.03 -24.49
N SER A 38 27.54 15.17 -23.84
CA SER A 38 27.62 15.29 -22.39
C SER A 38 26.63 14.35 -21.70
N PRO A 39 27.04 13.74 -20.57
CA PRO A 39 26.14 12.92 -19.78
C PRO A 39 25.04 13.78 -19.14
N THR A 40 23.87 13.18 -18.94
CA THR A 40 22.75 13.78 -18.20
C THR A 40 22.78 13.32 -16.76
N TRP A 41 22.71 14.25 -15.82
CA TRP A 41 22.75 13.97 -14.39
C TRP A 41 21.33 13.89 -13.83
N MET A 42 21.07 12.90 -12.97
CA MET A 42 19.75 12.65 -12.39
C MET A 42 19.88 12.28 -10.91
N SER A 43 18.96 12.76 -10.09
CA SER A 43 18.95 12.50 -8.64
C SER A 43 17.64 11.85 -8.20
N PHE A 44 17.74 10.93 -7.25
CA PHE A 44 16.68 10.07 -6.72
C PHE A 44 16.80 9.98 -5.19
N ALA A 45 15.85 9.34 -4.51
CA ALA A 45 15.94 9.15 -3.06
C ALA A 45 17.11 8.24 -2.68
N SER A 46 17.41 7.25 -3.53
CA SER A 46 18.62 6.43 -3.41
C SER A 46 18.97 5.78 -4.75
N VAL A 47 20.26 5.60 -5.01
CA VAL A 47 20.80 4.86 -6.15
C VAL A 47 21.67 3.71 -5.62
N ILE A 48 21.29 2.49 -5.96
CA ILE A 48 21.97 1.25 -5.58
C ILE A 48 22.68 0.72 -6.82
N ASP A 49 23.99 0.50 -6.73
CA ASP A 49 24.80 -0.03 -7.83
C ASP A 49 25.11 -1.50 -7.57
N CYS A 50 24.28 -2.39 -8.13
CA CYS A 50 24.43 -3.83 -7.95
C CYS A 50 25.54 -4.39 -8.82
N GLN A 51 26.74 -4.45 -8.22
CA GLN A 51 27.88 -5.16 -8.81
C GLN A 51 27.64 -6.67 -8.75
N ASP A 52 27.09 -7.13 -7.63
CA ASP A 52 26.55 -8.46 -7.46
C ASP A 52 25.05 -8.39 -7.15
N VAL A 53 24.25 -8.89 -8.09
CA VAL A 53 22.78 -8.83 -8.07
C VAL A 53 22.19 -9.60 -6.89
N ASP A 54 22.92 -10.56 -6.33
CA ASP A 54 22.45 -11.38 -5.21
C ASP A 54 22.86 -10.84 -3.85
N THR A 55 24.12 -10.47 -3.70
CA THR A 55 24.65 -9.99 -2.41
C THR A 55 23.98 -8.69 -1.94
N GLU A 56 23.48 -7.86 -2.85
CA GLU A 56 22.91 -6.55 -2.54
C GLU A 56 21.37 -6.51 -2.37
N GLN A 57 20.68 -7.65 -2.46
CA GLN A 57 19.22 -7.68 -2.29
C GLN A 57 18.78 -7.17 -0.91
N ARG A 58 19.64 -7.32 0.11
CA ARG A 58 19.40 -6.78 1.45
C ARG A 58 19.37 -5.25 1.44
N GLU A 59 20.28 -4.60 0.73
CA GLU A 59 20.30 -3.13 0.63
C GLU A 59 19.05 -2.63 -0.12
N VAL A 60 18.68 -3.31 -1.21
CA VAL A 60 17.45 -3.03 -1.95
C VAL A 60 16.23 -3.12 -1.03
N TYR A 61 16.12 -4.17 -0.22
CA TYR A 61 15.05 -4.28 0.78
C TYR A 61 15.04 -3.12 1.78
N THR A 62 16.20 -2.81 2.38
CA THR A 62 16.32 -1.76 3.38
C THR A 62 15.88 -0.40 2.83
N LYS A 63 16.27 -0.07 1.60
CA LYS A 63 15.95 1.22 0.97
C LYS A 63 14.54 1.30 0.39
N VAL A 64 14.00 0.19 -0.13
CA VAL A 64 12.71 0.18 -0.85
C VAL A 64 11.54 -0.21 0.05
N ALA A 65 11.70 -1.27 0.84
CA ALA A 65 10.57 -1.98 1.45
C ALA A 65 10.48 -1.83 2.97
N ALA A 66 11.59 -1.62 3.68
CA ALA A 66 11.60 -1.68 5.15
C ALA A 66 10.54 -0.79 5.82
N LYS A 67 10.39 0.46 5.37
CA LYS A 67 9.37 1.39 5.88
C LYS A 67 7.94 0.93 5.56
N ALA A 68 7.71 0.47 4.32
CA ALA A 68 6.41 -0.07 3.88
C ALA A 68 5.99 -1.28 4.74
N VAL A 69 6.92 -2.22 4.92
CA VAL A 69 6.73 -3.44 5.70
C VAL A 69 6.42 -3.11 7.15
N HIS A 70 7.21 -2.21 7.76
CA HIS A 70 6.97 -1.77 9.13
C HIS A 70 5.59 -1.12 9.28
N SER A 71 5.20 -0.22 8.37
CA SER A 71 3.87 0.42 8.40
C SER A 71 2.73 -0.60 8.41
N VAL A 72 2.79 -1.60 7.53
CA VAL A 72 1.77 -2.66 7.45
C VAL A 72 1.80 -3.56 8.68
N ALA A 73 2.97 -4.06 9.08
CA ALA A 73 3.13 -4.99 10.21
C ALA A 73 2.70 -4.37 11.54
N THR A 74 2.86 -3.05 11.68
CA THR A 74 2.47 -2.31 12.88
C THR A 74 1.03 -1.79 12.86
N GLY A 75 0.33 -1.91 11.72
CA GLY A 75 -1.07 -1.52 11.57
C GLY A 75 -1.30 -0.03 11.22
N LEU A 76 -0.25 0.72 10.88
CA LEU A 76 -0.29 2.16 10.65
C LEU A 76 -1.04 2.53 9.37
N SER A 77 -0.57 2.06 8.21
CA SER A 77 -1.19 2.31 6.91
C SER A 77 -0.99 1.15 5.96
N ASP A 78 -1.76 1.14 4.87
CA ASP A 78 -1.48 0.26 3.74
C ASP A 78 -0.18 0.70 3.06
N ALA A 79 0.42 -0.21 2.29
CA ALA A 79 1.61 0.13 1.53
C ALA A 79 1.63 -0.51 0.14
N CYS A 80 2.24 0.19 -0.81
CA CYS A 80 2.43 -0.27 -2.17
C CYS A 80 3.89 -0.10 -2.61
N ILE A 81 4.50 -1.16 -3.11
CA ILE A 81 5.84 -1.16 -3.69
C ILE A 81 5.72 -1.50 -5.17
N LEU A 82 6.09 -0.56 -6.03
CA LEU A 82 6.09 -0.71 -7.47
C LEU A 82 7.50 -1.04 -7.95
N VAL A 83 7.65 -2.07 -8.77
CA VAL A 83 8.93 -2.40 -9.43
C VAL A 83 8.76 -2.20 -10.93
N TYR A 84 9.55 -1.28 -11.50
CA TYR A 84 9.38 -0.79 -12.87
C TYR A 84 10.69 -0.77 -13.65
N GLY A 85 10.63 -0.97 -14.96
CA GLY A 85 11.78 -0.93 -15.87
C GLY A 85 11.61 -1.84 -17.09
N GLN A 86 12.57 -1.81 -18.00
CA GLN A 86 12.54 -2.65 -19.21
C GLN A 86 12.65 -4.15 -18.89
N THR A 87 12.25 -4.99 -19.83
CA THR A 87 12.53 -6.43 -19.80
C THR A 87 14.03 -6.69 -19.69
N GLY A 88 14.40 -7.66 -18.86
CA GLY A 88 15.80 -8.00 -18.58
C GLY A 88 16.49 -7.13 -17.52
N ALA A 89 15.94 -5.96 -17.16
CA ALA A 89 16.57 -5.06 -16.17
C ALA A 89 16.56 -5.58 -14.72
N GLY A 90 15.87 -6.69 -14.44
CA GLY A 90 15.92 -7.35 -13.12
C GLY A 90 14.70 -7.11 -12.22
N LYS A 91 13.55 -6.69 -12.75
CA LYS A 91 12.30 -6.51 -11.98
C LYS A 91 11.90 -7.77 -11.19
N THR A 92 11.74 -8.89 -11.87
CA THR A 92 11.39 -10.18 -11.25
C THR A 92 12.47 -10.65 -10.26
N ARG A 93 13.77 -10.45 -10.56
CA ARG A 93 14.88 -10.74 -9.62
C ARG A 93 14.83 -9.84 -8.38
N THR A 94 14.34 -8.61 -8.51
CA THR A 94 14.13 -7.68 -7.38
C THR A 94 12.96 -8.12 -6.51
N VAL A 95 11.85 -8.53 -7.11
CA VAL A 95 10.66 -8.97 -6.35
C VAL A 95 10.91 -10.31 -5.68
N PHE A 96 11.38 -11.32 -6.42
CA PHE A 96 11.40 -12.71 -5.94
C PHE A 96 12.77 -13.21 -5.48
N GLY A 97 13.87 -12.61 -5.96
CA GLY A 97 15.22 -13.12 -5.74
C GLY A 97 15.69 -14.07 -6.85
N ALA A 98 16.71 -14.87 -6.57
CA ALA A 98 17.31 -15.77 -7.55
C ALA A 98 16.32 -16.82 -8.09
N PRO A 99 16.43 -17.23 -9.37
CA PRO A 99 15.66 -18.34 -9.91
C PRO A 99 15.84 -19.58 -9.03
N GLY A 100 14.73 -20.14 -8.56
CA GLY A 100 14.79 -21.30 -7.69
C GLY A 100 14.99 -20.99 -6.21
N PHE A 101 15.15 -19.73 -5.79
CA PHE A 101 15.12 -19.35 -4.37
C PHE A 101 13.85 -19.86 -3.67
N TRP A 102 12.72 -19.83 -4.39
CA TRP A 102 11.46 -20.36 -3.88
C TRP A 102 11.34 -21.89 -4.02
N ARG A 103 12.31 -22.63 -4.58
CA ARG A 103 12.21 -24.10 -4.77
C ARG A 103 12.69 -24.90 -3.56
N SER A 104 13.62 -24.37 -2.76
CA SER A 104 14.04 -25.01 -1.51
C SER A 104 12.99 -24.78 -0.41
N SER A 105 12.88 -25.74 0.50
CA SER A 105 12.22 -25.47 1.78
C SER A 105 13.03 -24.40 2.50
N LEU A 106 12.40 -23.38 3.07
CA LEU A 106 13.12 -22.35 3.83
C LEU A 106 13.88 -22.95 5.03
N SER A 107 13.48 -24.13 5.50
CA SER A 107 14.18 -24.90 6.52
C SER A 107 15.55 -25.44 6.08
N GLU A 108 15.83 -25.47 4.77
CA GLU A 108 17.08 -25.94 4.17
C GLU A 108 17.81 -24.83 3.39
N ALA A 109 17.33 -23.59 3.47
CA ALA A 109 17.92 -22.47 2.75
C ALA A 109 19.34 -22.19 3.25
N THR A 110 20.31 -22.18 2.35
CA THR A 110 21.69 -21.82 2.71
C THR A 110 21.81 -20.32 2.99
N ALA A 111 22.96 -19.90 3.53
CA ALA A 111 23.23 -18.47 3.73
C ALA A 111 23.18 -17.69 2.40
N GLU A 112 23.59 -18.33 1.31
CA GLU A 112 23.55 -17.80 -0.06
C GLU A 112 22.12 -17.66 -0.57
N ASP A 113 21.25 -18.65 -0.30
CA ASP A 113 19.83 -18.55 -0.62
C ASP A 113 19.22 -17.33 0.09
N ALA A 114 19.44 -17.22 1.41
CA ALA A 114 18.95 -16.10 2.21
C ALA A 114 19.51 -14.74 1.77
N ALA A 115 20.72 -14.69 1.20
CA ALA A 115 21.30 -13.49 0.59
C ALA A 115 20.60 -13.14 -0.73
N SER A 116 20.24 -14.13 -1.54
CA SER A 116 19.59 -13.94 -2.85
C SER A 116 18.09 -13.58 -2.78
N ALA A 117 17.46 -13.71 -1.60
CA ALA A 117 16.04 -13.43 -1.39
C ALA A 117 15.64 -12.00 -1.85
N GLY A 118 14.58 -11.89 -2.65
CA GLY A 118 14.08 -10.59 -3.13
C GLY A 118 13.22 -9.83 -2.11
N LEU A 119 12.58 -8.76 -2.55
CA LEU A 119 11.70 -7.91 -1.75
C LEU A 119 10.55 -8.69 -1.09
N LEU A 120 9.86 -9.54 -1.86
CA LEU A 120 8.67 -10.25 -1.40
C LEU A 120 8.96 -11.24 -0.26
N PRO A 121 9.86 -12.24 -0.42
CA PRO A 121 10.16 -13.18 0.68
C PRO A 121 10.79 -12.50 1.89
N ARG A 122 11.64 -11.48 1.70
CA ARG A 122 12.19 -10.69 2.82
C ARG A 122 11.12 -9.94 3.58
N SER A 123 10.18 -9.31 2.87
CA SER A 123 9.07 -8.56 3.46
C SER A 123 8.25 -9.47 4.37
N VAL A 124 7.84 -10.64 3.86
CA VAL A 124 7.03 -11.59 4.63
C VAL A 124 7.79 -12.16 5.83
N GLY A 125 9.07 -12.52 5.66
CA GLY A 125 9.91 -12.97 6.78
C GLY A 125 10.03 -11.92 7.90
N VAL A 126 10.19 -10.65 7.54
CA VAL A 126 10.23 -9.56 8.53
C VAL A 126 8.86 -9.34 9.19
N ILE A 127 7.75 -9.44 8.45
CA ILE A 127 6.41 -9.38 9.04
C ILE A 127 6.24 -10.48 10.09
N PHE A 128 6.52 -11.74 9.73
CA PHE A 128 6.42 -12.86 10.69
C PHE A 128 7.26 -12.61 11.95
N ARG A 129 8.50 -12.12 11.79
CA ARG A 129 9.36 -11.77 12.92
C ARG A 129 8.73 -10.69 13.82
N ILE A 130 8.29 -9.56 13.24
CA ILE A 130 7.63 -8.48 13.99
C ILE A 130 6.39 -8.98 14.72
N LEU A 131 5.59 -9.84 14.09
CA LEU A 131 4.39 -10.38 14.72
C LEU A 131 4.69 -11.41 15.81
N SER A 132 5.76 -12.20 15.66
CA SER A 132 6.21 -13.16 16.69
C SER A 132 6.64 -12.48 17.99
N GLU A 133 7.13 -11.23 17.89
CA GLU A 133 7.51 -10.40 19.03
C GLU A 133 6.30 -9.77 19.75
N ARG A 134 5.08 -9.85 19.19
CA ARG A 134 3.86 -9.17 19.70
C ARG A 134 2.97 -9.98 20.66
N HIS A 135 3.37 -11.19 21.08
CA HIS A 135 2.59 -12.09 21.98
C HIS A 135 1.11 -12.34 21.51
N ASP A 136 0.22 -12.85 22.38
CA ASP A 136 -1.07 -13.53 22.09
C ASP A 136 -2.13 -12.82 21.20
N ASP A 137 -1.94 -11.56 20.76
CA ASP A 137 -2.91 -10.81 19.91
C ASP A 137 -2.34 -10.50 18.50
N ALA A 138 -1.35 -11.29 18.04
CA ALA A 138 -0.78 -11.12 16.70
C ALA A 138 -1.83 -11.40 15.60
N PRO A 139 -2.05 -10.47 14.65
CA PRO A 139 -3.01 -10.69 13.58
C PRO A 139 -2.58 -11.81 12.63
N GLU A 140 -3.57 -12.54 12.11
CA GLU A 140 -3.33 -13.53 11.06
C GLU A 140 -2.83 -12.86 9.76
N ILE A 141 -1.99 -13.60 9.03
CA ILE A 141 -1.47 -13.20 7.72
C ILE A 141 -2.24 -13.93 6.63
N PHE A 142 -2.71 -13.17 5.64
CA PHE A 142 -3.33 -13.71 4.44
C PHE A 142 -2.59 -13.21 3.20
N VAL A 143 -2.44 -14.08 2.21
CA VAL A 143 -1.79 -13.74 0.95
C VAL A 143 -2.69 -13.98 -0.24
N SER A 144 -2.50 -13.16 -1.27
CA SER A 144 -3.17 -13.29 -2.55
C SER A 144 -2.24 -12.86 -3.67
N CYS A 145 -2.50 -13.37 -4.88
CA CYS A 145 -1.72 -13.02 -6.05
C CYS A 145 -2.63 -12.86 -7.26
N ALA A 146 -2.53 -11.70 -7.92
CA ALA A 146 -3.28 -11.41 -9.12
C ALA A 146 -2.34 -11.11 -10.29
N GLU A 147 -2.72 -11.60 -11.46
CA GLU A 147 -2.07 -11.24 -12.72
C GLU A 147 -3.00 -10.36 -13.54
N LEU A 148 -2.48 -9.22 -14.00
CA LEU A 148 -3.14 -8.38 -14.99
C LEU A 148 -2.50 -8.63 -16.36
N TYR A 149 -3.24 -9.28 -17.24
CA TYR A 149 -2.82 -9.62 -18.59
C TYR A 149 -3.89 -9.21 -19.60
N GLN A 150 -3.52 -8.38 -20.58
CA GLN A 150 -4.45 -7.87 -21.61
C GLN A 150 -5.75 -7.25 -21.04
N GLY A 151 -5.65 -6.54 -19.91
CA GLY A 151 -6.81 -5.93 -19.26
C GLY A 151 -7.69 -6.89 -18.46
N GLN A 152 -7.36 -8.19 -18.42
CA GLN A 152 -8.05 -9.18 -17.58
C GLN A 152 -7.26 -9.49 -16.33
N ILE A 153 -7.98 -9.68 -15.22
CA ILE A 153 -7.42 -9.99 -13.90
C ILE A 153 -7.64 -11.47 -13.65
N ARG A 154 -6.57 -12.19 -13.34
CA ARG A 154 -6.58 -13.62 -12.99
C ARG A 154 -6.07 -13.80 -11.57
N ASP A 155 -6.73 -14.66 -10.81
CA ASP A 155 -6.22 -15.11 -9.51
C ASP A 155 -5.20 -16.23 -9.73
N LEU A 156 -3.96 -16.04 -9.27
CA LEU A 156 -2.87 -16.99 -9.44
C LEU A 156 -2.80 -18.03 -8.31
N ILE A 157 -3.49 -17.83 -7.18
CA ILE A 157 -3.58 -18.85 -6.12
C ILE A 157 -4.78 -19.78 -6.38
N PHE A 158 -5.91 -19.20 -6.76
CA PHE A 158 -7.18 -19.88 -6.99
C PHE A 158 -7.70 -19.60 -8.42
N PRO A 159 -7.20 -20.30 -9.45
CA PRO A 159 -7.50 -20.00 -10.86
C PRO A 159 -8.98 -20.03 -11.26
N ASP A 160 -9.82 -20.74 -10.50
CA ASP A 160 -11.27 -20.82 -10.74
C ASP A 160 -12.02 -19.53 -10.35
N ARG A 161 -11.39 -18.67 -9.53
CA ARG A 161 -11.94 -17.38 -9.15
C ARG A 161 -11.80 -16.38 -10.28
N LYS A 162 -12.75 -15.45 -10.36
CA LYS A 162 -12.79 -14.39 -11.38
C LYS A 162 -12.81 -13.02 -10.69
N PRO A 163 -11.64 -12.51 -10.25
CA PRO A 163 -11.57 -11.24 -9.55
C PRO A 163 -12.12 -10.09 -10.39
N ARG A 164 -12.77 -9.13 -9.72
CA ARG A 164 -13.33 -7.94 -10.36
C ARG A 164 -12.97 -6.69 -9.59
N LEU A 165 -12.88 -5.57 -10.31
CA LEU A 165 -12.71 -4.26 -9.68
C LEU A 165 -14.06 -3.73 -9.20
N LEU A 166 -14.12 -3.32 -7.93
CA LEU A 166 -15.22 -2.50 -7.43
C LEU A 166 -15.14 -1.10 -8.03
N GLY A 167 -16.23 -0.62 -8.61
CA GLY A 167 -16.33 0.76 -9.07
C GLY A 167 -16.32 1.74 -7.88
N ASN A 168 -15.45 2.75 -7.95
CA ASN A 168 -15.50 3.99 -7.15
C ASN A 168 -15.24 3.91 -5.62
N ARG A 169 -14.58 2.89 -5.08
CA ARG A 169 -14.12 2.94 -3.68
C ARG A 169 -12.69 3.49 -3.58
N ALA A 170 -12.52 4.58 -2.81
CA ALA A 170 -11.23 5.05 -2.33
C ALA A 170 -10.73 4.05 -1.28
N GLY A 171 -9.74 3.24 -1.64
CA GLY A 171 -9.08 2.27 -0.76
C GLY A 171 -7.89 1.64 -1.48
N SER A 172 -6.92 1.15 -0.71
CA SER A 172 -5.69 0.51 -1.21
C SER A 172 -5.95 -0.79 -1.98
N HIS A 173 -7.01 -1.53 -1.61
CA HIS A 173 -7.42 -2.78 -2.22
C HIS A 173 -8.87 -2.71 -2.71
N ASN A 174 -9.07 -2.73 -4.02
CA ASN A 174 -10.38 -2.59 -4.68
C ASN A 174 -10.79 -3.82 -5.50
N LEU A 175 -10.11 -4.95 -5.31
CA LEU A 175 -10.49 -6.23 -5.89
C LEU A 175 -11.51 -6.95 -5.00
N VAL A 176 -12.57 -7.44 -5.63
CA VAL A 176 -13.50 -8.41 -5.05
C VAL A 176 -13.32 -9.76 -5.71
N ASP A 177 -13.79 -10.80 -5.02
CA ASP A 177 -13.76 -12.20 -5.43
C ASP A 177 -12.35 -12.80 -5.61
N ILE A 178 -11.30 -12.05 -5.27
CA ILE A 178 -9.95 -12.58 -5.14
C ILE A 178 -9.87 -13.50 -3.91
N GLY A 179 -9.19 -14.64 -4.06
CA GLY A 179 -9.00 -15.59 -2.98
C GLY A 179 -7.88 -15.17 -2.03
N TRP A 180 -8.10 -15.34 -0.74
CA TRP A 180 -7.13 -15.08 0.32
C TRP A 180 -6.72 -16.41 0.95
N LEU A 181 -5.44 -16.72 0.89
CA LEU A 181 -4.86 -17.90 1.54
C LEU A 181 -4.24 -17.48 2.87
N ARG A 182 -4.70 -18.05 3.98
CA ARG A 182 -4.04 -17.87 5.27
C ARG A 182 -2.68 -18.57 5.23
N VAL A 183 -1.65 -17.92 5.73
CA VAL A 183 -0.30 -18.50 5.89
C VAL A 183 0.13 -18.38 7.34
N ILE A 184 0.57 -19.48 7.94
CA ILE A 184 0.99 -19.52 9.36
C ILE A 184 2.49 -19.33 9.53
N ASP A 185 3.27 -19.61 8.50
CA ASP A 185 4.72 -19.47 8.51
C ASP A 185 5.26 -19.10 7.12
N THR A 186 6.58 -18.92 7.06
CA THR A 186 7.28 -18.57 5.84
C THR A 186 7.30 -19.72 4.81
N THR A 187 7.17 -20.97 5.26
CA THR A 187 7.13 -22.16 4.40
C THR A 187 5.83 -22.20 3.59
N GLU A 188 4.67 -22.10 4.25
CA GLU A 188 3.36 -21.98 3.58
C GLU A 188 3.31 -20.78 2.64
N PHE A 189 3.95 -19.67 3.03
CA PHE A 189 4.09 -18.53 2.15
C PHE A 189 4.89 -18.87 0.88
N CYS A 190 6.06 -19.47 1.00
CA CYS A 190 6.86 -19.90 -0.15
C CYS A 190 6.09 -20.87 -1.05
N ASP A 191 5.37 -21.83 -0.48
CA ASP A 191 4.50 -22.76 -1.20
C ASP A 191 3.44 -22.02 -2.04
N SER A 192 2.82 -20.99 -1.46
CA SER A 192 1.88 -20.12 -2.17
C SER A 192 2.54 -19.40 -3.36
N VAL A 193 3.76 -18.91 -3.21
CA VAL A 193 4.54 -18.27 -4.27
C VAL A 193 4.89 -19.28 -5.38
N ARG A 194 5.26 -20.52 -5.04
CA ARG A 194 5.51 -21.59 -6.02
C ARG A 194 4.26 -21.88 -6.85
N ARG A 195 3.09 -21.96 -6.19
CA ARG A 195 1.79 -22.15 -6.85
C ARG A 195 1.46 -20.99 -7.79
N CYS A 196 1.72 -19.75 -7.38
CA CYS A 196 1.54 -18.58 -8.24
C CYS A 196 2.46 -18.64 -9.46
N ALA A 197 3.73 -18.99 -9.26
CA ALA A 197 4.71 -19.10 -10.34
C ALA A 197 4.34 -20.19 -11.35
N SER A 198 3.85 -21.35 -10.89
CA SER A 198 3.41 -22.43 -11.79
C SER A 198 2.17 -22.05 -12.60
N HIS A 199 1.19 -21.38 -12.01
CA HIS A 199 0.01 -20.88 -12.74
C HIS A 199 0.37 -19.76 -13.72
N ARG A 200 1.29 -18.86 -13.34
CA ARG A 200 1.82 -17.82 -14.24
C ARG A 200 2.55 -18.46 -15.43
N MET A 201 3.34 -19.51 -15.21
CA MET A 201 4.04 -20.25 -16.27
C MET A 201 3.09 -21.07 -17.17
N THR A 202 2.09 -21.77 -16.64
CA THR A 202 1.18 -22.58 -17.47
C THR A 202 0.31 -21.71 -18.40
N SER A 203 0.02 -20.47 -17.99
CA SER A 203 -0.62 -19.46 -18.84
C SER A 203 0.24 -19.03 -20.05
N SER A 204 1.53 -19.38 -20.08
CA SER A 204 2.52 -19.00 -21.10
C SER A 204 2.66 -19.98 -22.27
N THR A 205 1.73 -20.91 -22.42
CA THR A 205 1.77 -21.93 -23.48
C THR A 205 1.89 -21.31 -24.88
N LYS A 206 3.01 -21.65 -25.55
CA LYS A 206 3.56 -21.18 -26.86
C LYS A 206 4.57 -20.04 -26.78
N GLY A 207 5.77 -20.36 -26.27
CA GLY A 207 7.05 -19.80 -26.75
C GLY A 207 7.37 -18.35 -26.42
N ASN A 208 6.64 -17.70 -25.51
CA ASN A 208 6.91 -16.33 -25.11
C ASN A 208 7.11 -16.24 -23.60
N ALA A 209 8.17 -15.56 -23.17
CA ALA A 209 8.37 -15.22 -21.77
C ALA A 209 7.24 -14.27 -21.28
N VAL A 210 6.14 -14.82 -20.78
CA VAL A 210 4.94 -14.08 -20.33
C VAL A 210 5.22 -13.16 -19.12
N SER A 211 6.32 -13.40 -18.39
CA SER A 211 6.70 -12.55 -17.25
C SER A 211 6.99 -11.09 -17.65
N SER A 212 7.44 -10.82 -18.88
CA SER A 212 7.60 -9.44 -19.38
C SER A 212 6.30 -8.78 -19.83
N ARG A 213 5.21 -9.55 -19.93
CA ARG A 213 3.98 -9.15 -20.63
C ARG A 213 2.73 -9.14 -19.74
N SER A 214 2.90 -9.37 -18.45
CA SER A 214 1.85 -9.32 -17.45
C SER A 214 2.33 -8.51 -16.25
N HIS A 215 1.43 -7.76 -15.62
CA HIS A 215 1.71 -7.15 -14.32
C HIS A 215 1.32 -8.15 -13.25
N CYS A 216 2.17 -8.38 -12.25
CA CYS A 216 1.92 -9.31 -11.16
C CYS A 216 1.77 -8.53 -9.84
N PHE A 217 0.67 -8.75 -9.13
CA PHE A 217 0.35 -8.14 -7.86
C PHE A 217 0.40 -9.20 -6.76
N PHE A 218 1.25 -8.99 -5.76
CA PHE A 218 1.24 -9.77 -4.53
C PHE A 218 0.64 -8.94 -3.41
N TYR A 219 -0.39 -9.49 -2.77
CA TYR A 219 -1.03 -8.89 -1.63
C TYR A 219 -0.67 -9.69 -0.39
N VAL A 220 -0.16 -9.00 0.63
CA VAL A 220 0.08 -9.55 1.97
C VAL A 220 -0.75 -8.75 2.95
N LYS A 221 -1.82 -9.35 3.46
CA LYS A 221 -2.74 -8.75 4.41
C LYS A 221 -2.35 -9.14 5.83
N VAL A 222 -2.17 -8.14 6.67
CA VAL A 222 -1.84 -8.27 8.09
C VAL A 222 -2.90 -7.49 8.88
N GLY A 223 -3.81 -8.19 9.54
CA GLY A 223 -4.95 -7.58 10.21
C GLY A 223 -5.81 -6.74 9.25
N SER A 224 -5.88 -5.43 9.48
CA SER A 224 -6.63 -4.49 8.63
C SER A 224 -5.81 -3.86 7.50
N ARG A 225 -4.50 -4.13 7.42
CA ARG A 225 -3.58 -3.49 6.46
C ARG A 225 -3.14 -4.44 5.36
N VAL A 226 -2.83 -3.89 4.18
CA VAL A 226 -2.36 -4.64 3.01
C VAL A 226 -1.06 -4.04 2.50
N LEU A 227 -0.03 -4.88 2.42
CA LEU A 227 1.18 -4.64 1.64
C LEU A 227 0.97 -5.18 0.23
N THR A 228 1.08 -4.33 -0.77
CA THR A 228 0.98 -4.68 -2.18
C THR A 228 2.35 -4.55 -2.85
N ILE A 229 2.92 -5.63 -3.37
CA ILE A 229 4.17 -5.60 -4.14
C ILE A 229 3.84 -5.92 -5.61
N VAL A 230 4.23 -5.04 -6.51
CA VAL A 230 3.86 -5.10 -7.92
C VAL A 230 5.09 -5.25 -8.81
N ASP A 231 5.18 -6.38 -9.51
CA ASP A 231 6.11 -6.63 -10.62
C ASP A 231 5.44 -6.14 -11.91
N LEU A 232 5.73 -4.92 -12.33
CA LEU A 232 5.15 -4.37 -13.55
C LEU A 232 5.76 -5.05 -14.79
N ALA A 233 4.98 -5.09 -15.88
CA ALA A 233 5.45 -5.56 -17.18
C ALA A 233 6.61 -4.71 -17.70
N GLY A 234 7.31 -5.22 -18.73
CA GLY A 234 8.38 -4.49 -19.40
C GLY A 234 7.90 -3.16 -20.00
N SER A 235 8.68 -2.10 -19.80
CA SER A 235 8.40 -0.76 -20.33
C SER A 235 8.88 -0.52 -21.76
N GLU A 236 9.53 -1.50 -22.38
CA GLU A 236 10.19 -1.33 -23.68
C GLU A 236 9.23 -1.06 -24.85
N ARG A 237 9.72 -0.28 -25.83
CA ARG A 237 8.92 0.12 -26.99
C ARG A 237 8.86 -0.96 -28.07
N LEU A 238 7.69 -1.06 -28.70
CA LEU A 238 7.37 -2.01 -29.80
C LEU A 238 8.35 -1.97 -30.98
N ALA A 239 8.94 -0.81 -31.27
CA ALA A 239 9.73 -0.54 -32.47
C ALA A 239 11.00 -1.41 -32.59
N LYS A 240 11.63 -1.79 -31.47
CA LYS A 240 12.87 -2.59 -31.49
C LYS A 240 12.66 -4.06 -31.89
N HIS A 241 11.43 -4.57 -31.81
CA HIS A 241 11.15 -6.00 -32.01
C HIS A 241 10.08 -6.29 -33.09
N SER A 242 9.74 -5.32 -33.95
CA SER A 242 8.55 -5.41 -34.81
C SER A 242 8.70 -6.30 -36.05
N LYS A 243 9.92 -6.55 -36.54
CA LYS A 243 10.11 -7.15 -37.87
C LYS A 243 9.83 -8.66 -37.99
N SER A 244 9.57 -9.38 -36.89
CA SER A 244 9.39 -10.85 -36.92
C SER A 244 8.35 -11.39 -35.91
N ARG A 245 7.36 -10.59 -35.50
CA ARG A 245 6.35 -11.01 -34.51
C ARG A 245 4.95 -11.13 -35.10
N SER A 246 4.23 -12.19 -34.73
CA SER A 246 2.84 -12.41 -35.16
C SER A 246 1.89 -11.31 -34.69
N LEU A 247 0.77 -11.11 -35.40
CA LEU A 247 -0.24 -10.10 -35.08
C LEU A 247 -0.79 -10.20 -33.64
N LYS A 248 -0.87 -11.42 -33.10
CA LYS A 248 -1.26 -11.69 -31.71
C LYS A 248 -0.25 -11.12 -30.71
N LEU A 249 1.06 -11.27 -30.97
CA LEU A 249 2.09 -10.68 -30.12
C LEU A 249 2.11 -9.14 -30.22
N GLN A 250 1.82 -8.58 -31.38
CA GLN A 250 1.80 -7.13 -31.56
C GLN A 250 0.66 -6.47 -30.78
N SER A 251 -0.54 -7.05 -30.83
CA SER A 251 -1.71 -6.57 -30.07
C SER A 251 -1.53 -6.73 -28.56
N GLU A 252 -0.92 -7.82 -28.11
CA GLU A 252 -0.54 -8.04 -26.71
C GLU A 252 0.39 -6.94 -26.20
N THR A 253 1.55 -6.74 -26.85
CA THR A 253 2.52 -5.72 -26.45
C THR A 253 1.93 -4.31 -26.52
N ARG A 254 1.02 -4.03 -27.46
CA ARG A 254 0.30 -2.75 -27.53
C ARG A 254 -0.54 -2.50 -26.29
N THR A 255 -1.26 -3.51 -25.80
CA THR A 255 -2.13 -3.39 -24.61
C THR A 255 -1.31 -3.14 -23.34
N ILE A 256 -0.17 -3.82 -23.21
CA ILE A 256 0.76 -3.65 -22.09
C ILE A 256 1.32 -2.23 -22.07
N ASN A 257 1.86 -1.77 -23.21
CA ASN A 257 2.43 -0.43 -23.32
C ASN A 257 1.36 0.65 -23.13
N LEU A 258 0.12 0.41 -23.55
CA LEU A 258 -1.00 1.31 -23.28
C LEU A 258 -1.28 1.43 -21.78
N SER A 259 -1.28 0.32 -21.03
CA SER A 259 -1.49 0.37 -19.58
C SER A 259 -0.39 1.15 -18.84
N LEU A 260 0.88 0.98 -19.21
CA LEU A 260 2.01 1.73 -18.64
C LEU A 260 2.03 3.20 -19.07
N SER A 261 1.55 3.50 -20.27
CA SER A 261 1.39 4.87 -20.76
C SER A 261 0.31 5.60 -19.96
N TRP A 262 -0.82 4.95 -19.67
CA TRP A 262 -1.85 5.52 -18.78
C TRP A 262 -1.36 5.73 -17.35
N LEU A 263 -0.52 4.83 -16.83
CA LEU A 263 0.15 5.03 -15.55
C LEU A 263 1.02 6.29 -15.56
N SER A 264 1.80 6.48 -16.62
CA SER A 264 2.62 7.69 -16.81
C SER A 264 1.76 8.95 -16.94
N HIS A 265 0.64 8.89 -17.66
CA HIS A 265 -0.32 10.00 -17.75
C HIS A 265 -0.94 10.35 -16.41
N CYS A 266 -1.24 9.35 -15.55
CA CYS A 266 -1.75 9.59 -14.21
C CYS A 266 -0.73 10.37 -13.36
N PHE A 267 0.53 9.92 -13.29
CA PHE A 267 1.55 10.67 -12.55
C PHE A 267 1.84 12.03 -13.17
N LYS A 268 1.75 12.16 -14.51
CA LYS A 268 1.87 13.46 -15.17
C LYS A 268 0.78 14.43 -14.75
N ALA A 269 -0.48 14.00 -14.77
CA ALA A 269 -1.61 14.80 -14.32
C ALA A 269 -1.42 15.23 -12.85
N VAL A 270 -1.08 14.29 -11.97
CA VAL A 270 -0.78 14.58 -10.56
C VAL A 270 0.35 15.61 -10.43
N SER A 271 1.44 15.47 -11.19
CA SER A 271 2.59 16.39 -11.14
C SER A 271 2.29 17.84 -11.55
N VAL A 272 1.15 18.08 -12.22
CA VAL A 272 0.68 19.41 -12.64
C VAL A 272 -0.62 19.82 -11.94
N GLY A 273 -1.06 19.08 -10.92
CA GLY A 273 -2.29 19.39 -10.17
C GLY A 273 -3.59 19.10 -10.91
N GLN A 274 -3.54 18.26 -11.94
CA GLN A 274 -4.73 17.81 -12.66
C GLN A 274 -5.23 16.48 -12.12
N LYS A 275 -6.54 16.25 -12.27
CA LYS A 275 -7.16 14.98 -11.92
C LYS A 275 -6.60 13.85 -12.79
N PRO A 276 -5.99 12.80 -12.20
CA PRO A 276 -5.42 11.72 -12.99
C PRO A 276 -6.52 10.86 -13.65
N PRO A 277 -6.33 10.46 -14.92
CA PRO A 277 -7.27 9.62 -15.67
C PRO A 277 -7.16 8.13 -15.25
N VAL A 278 -7.30 7.85 -13.95
CA VAL A 278 -7.12 6.51 -13.36
C VAL A 278 -8.08 5.46 -13.90
N ARG A 279 -9.19 5.85 -14.55
CA ARG A 279 -10.23 4.95 -15.07
C ARG A 279 -9.87 4.31 -16.41
N GLU A 280 -8.93 4.89 -17.15
CA GLU A 280 -8.58 4.53 -18.52
C GLU A 280 -7.90 3.16 -18.64
N SER A 281 -7.31 2.67 -17.55
CA SER A 281 -6.71 1.34 -17.51
C SER A 281 -7.09 0.58 -16.25
N VAL A 282 -7.26 -0.73 -16.37
CA VAL A 282 -7.38 -1.63 -15.21
C VAL A 282 -6.18 -1.51 -14.29
N LEU A 283 -4.97 -1.30 -14.86
CA LEU A 283 -3.74 -1.11 -14.09
C LEU A 283 -3.84 0.13 -13.20
N THR A 284 -4.23 1.28 -13.75
CA THR A 284 -4.33 2.54 -13.02
C THR A 284 -5.46 2.52 -12.00
N ARG A 285 -6.52 1.75 -12.23
CA ARG A 285 -7.57 1.51 -11.23
C ARG A 285 -7.08 0.64 -10.08
N LEU A 286 -6.32 -0.43 -10.34
CA LEU A 286 -5.70 -1.24 -9.29
C LEU A 286 -4.69 -0.41 -8.48
N LEU A 287 -3.96 0.47 -9.15
CA LEU A 287 -2.96 1.35 -8.54
C LEU A 287 -3.55 2.68 -8.05
N HIS A 288 -4.87 2.82 -7.97
CA HIS A 288 -5.51 4.08 -7.55
C HIS A 288 -4.95 4.57 -6.22
N GLY A 289 -4.85 3.69 -5.23
CA GLY A 289 -4.27 4.02 -3.93
C GLY A 289 -2.83 4.52 -4.02
N ALA A 290 -2.01 3.97 -4.92
CA ALA A 290 -0.60 4.34 -5.06
C ALA A 290 -0.40 5.66 -5.82
N ILE A 291 -1.38 6.05 -6.64
CA ILE A 291 -1.35 7.27 -7.45
C ILE A 291 -1.96 8.46 -6.68
N VAL A 292 -3.07 8.25 -5.96
CA VAL A 292 -3.89 9.32 -5.36
C VAL A 292 -4.23 9.06 -3.89
N GLY A 293 -4.08 7.83 -3.40
CA GLY A 293 -4.53 7.44 -2.08
C GLY A 293 -3.56 7.76 -0.96
N ASP A 294 -4.08 7.69 0.26
CA ASP A 294 -3.32 7.80 1.50
C ASP A 294 -2.77 6.42 1.91
N GLN A 295 -1.66 6.04 1.27
CA GLN A 295 -0.91 4.83 1.63
C GLN A 295 0.59 5.06 1.41
N TYR A 296 1.43 4.34 2.15
CA TYR A 296 2.86 4.39 1.92
C TYR A 296 3.18 3.83 0.53
N THR A 297 3.81 4.61 -0.34
CA THR A 297 4.16 4.15 -1.68
C THR A 297 5.66 4.30 -1.94
N ALA A 298 6.29 3.25 -2.45
CA ALA A 298 7.67 3.25 -2.95
C ALA A 298 7.74 2.75 -4.40
N LEU A 299 8.68 3.28 -5.16
CA LEU A 299 8.97 2.88 -6.54
C LEU A 299 10.44 2.48 -6.66
N CYS A 300 10.68 1.24 -7.06
CA CYS A 300 12.00 0.70 -7.41
C CYS A 300 12.14 0.66 -8.93
N LEU A 301 13.06 1.47 -9.47
CA LEU A 301 13.40 1.52 -10.87
C LEU A 301 14.56 0.56 -11.15
N CYS A 302 14.31 -0.49 -11.91
CA CYS A 302 15.34 -1.40 -12.39
C CYS A 302 15.86 -0.92 -13.74
N VAL A 303 17.15 -0.61 -13.81
CA VAL A 303 17.82 -0.21 -15.06
C VAL A 303 19.10 -1.03 -15.28
N THR A 304 19.51 -1.13 -16.54
CA THR A 304 20.78 -1.75 -16.92
C THR A 304 21.77 -0.69 -17.36
N ASP A 305 23.04 -0.97 -17.11
CA ASP A 305 24.18 -0.19 -17.57
C ASP A 305 24.58 -0.48 -19.04
N ARG A 306 23.83 -1.33 -19.75
CA ARG A 306 24.10 -1.68 -21.16
C ARG A 306 23.82 -0.49 -22.09
N TYR A 307 24.83 -0.05 -22.84
CA TYR A 307 24.69 1.08 -23.79
C TYR A 307 23.60 0.87 -24.86
N GLY A 308 23.40 -0.36 -25.35
CA GLY A 308 22.35 -0.68 -26.34
C GLY A 308 20.92 -0.42 -25.84
N ASP A 309 20.75 -0.31 -24.53
CA ASP A 309 19.48 -0.09 -23.84
C ASP A 309 19.30 1.36 -23.37
N LEU A 310 20.21 2.26 -23.74
CA LEU A 310 20.27 3.65 -23.25
C LEU A 310 18.93 4.40 -23.35
N GLU A 311 18.20 4.27 -24.46
CA GLU A 311 16.88 4.90 -24.63
C GLU A 311 15.85 4.42 -23.58
N GLU A 312 15.85 3.12 -23.29
CA GLU A 312 14.91 2.50 -22.36
C GLU A 312 15.31 2.81 -20.92
N THR A 313 16.61 2.86 -20.64
CA THR A 313 17.15 3.36 -19.36
C THR A 313 16.74 4.82 -19.13
N ARG A 314 16.90 5.71 -20.11
CA ARG A 314 16.45 7.11 -20.00
C ARG A 314 14.94 7.23 -19.81
N SER A 315 14.15 6.44 -20.54
CA SER A 315 12.69 6.39 -20.40
C SER A 315 12.29 5.99 -18.97
N THR A 316 12.96 4.97 -18.42
CA THR A 316 12.72 4.47 -17.06
C THR A 316 13.05 5.51 -15.99
N LEU A 317 14.22 6.16 -16.11
CA LEU A 317 14.65 7.19 -15.17
C LEU A 317 13.80 8.46 -15.27
N GLY A 318 13.39 8.85 -16.48
CA GLY A 318 12.49 9.98 -16.71
C GLY A 318 11.10 9.76 -16.11
N PHE A 319 10.57 8.53 -16.17
CA PHE A 319 9.37 8.16 -15.43
C PHE A 319 9.57 8.30 -13.91
N GLY A 320 10.75 7.92 -13.39
CA GLY A 320 11.12 8.14 -12.00
C GLY A 320 11.03 9.59 -11.55
N GLN A 321 11.65 10.51 -12.31
CA GLN A 321 11.60 11.94 -12.01
C GLN A 321 10.18 12.50 -12.05
N LEU A 322 9.36 12.02 -13.00
CA LEU A 322 7.95 12.38 -13.08
C LEU A 322 7.19 11.98 -11.79
N VAL A 323 7.42 10.77 -11.30
CA VAL A 323 6.82 10.26 -10.07
C VAL A 323 7.30 11.04 -8.86
N GLN A 324 8.59 11.38 -8.75
CA GLN A 324 9.09 12.24 -7.67
C GLN A 324 8.41 13.61 -7.67
N LYS A 325 8.22 14.20 -8.87
CA LYS A 325 7.51 15.48 -9.00
C LYS A 325 6.05 15.37 -8.55
N ALA A 326 5.36 14.30 -8.94
CA ALA A 326 4.00 14.01 -8.49
C ALA A 326 3.92 13.84 -6.96
N ALA A 327 4.87 13.08 -6.39
CA ALA A 327 4.95 12.82 -4.96
C ALA A 327 5.13 14.09 -4.12
N ARG A 328 6.05 14.98 -4.54
CA ARG A 328 6.26 16.26 -3.86
C ARG A 328 5.00 17.12 -3.84
N ARG A 329 4.22 17.10 -4.91
CA ARG A 329 2.97 17.88 -4.96
C ARG A 329 1.93 17.35 -3.99
N LEU A 330 1.76 16.02 -3.88
CA LEU A 330 0.82 15.42 -2.94
C LEU A 330 1.18 15.70 -1.47
N GLN A 331 2.46 16.01 -1.17
CA GLN A 331 2.91 16.40 0.17
C GLN A 331 2.68 17.89 0.48
N VAL A 332 2.47 18.75 -0.52
CA VAL A 332 2.36 20.22 -0.36
C VAL A 332 0.91 20.70 -0.25
N GLU A 333 -0.11 19.87 -0.52
CA GLU A 333 -1.53 20.26 -0.47
C GLU A 333 -2.19 20.18 0.94
N GLU A 334 -1.41 20.21 2.03
CA GLU A 334 -1.97 20.66 3.33
C GLU A 334 -2.08 22.19 3.30
N PRO A 335 -3.22 22.80 3.67
CA PRO A 335 -3.37 24.25 3.62
C PRO A 335 -2.35 24.92 4.57
N PRO A 336 -1.75 26.06 4.19
CA PRO A 336 -0.75 26.70 5.02
C PRO A 336 -1.41 27.19 6.31
N SER A 337 -1.03 26.59 7.44
CA SER A 337 -1.18 27.25 8.74
C SER A 337 -0.21 28.42 8.76
N THR A 338 -0.74 29.63 8.80
CA THR A 338 0.00 30.85 9.11
C THR A 338 0.64 30.72 10.49
N THR A 339 1.95 30.55 10.55
CA THR A 339 2.77 31.04 11.67
C THR A 339 4.16 31.35 11.14
N ASP A 340 4.60 32.55 11.48
CA ASP A 340 5.86 33.21 11.16
C ASP A 340 7.11 32.33 11.27
N ASP A 341 8.07 32.70 10.44
CA ASP A 341 9.48 32.35 10.52
C ASP A 341 10.05 32.54 11.93
N THR A 342 10.44 31.45 12.59
CA THR A 342 11.61 31.45 13.49
C THR A 342 12.26 30.07 13.48
N ASP A 343 13.55 30.04 13.11
CA ASP A 343 14.47 28.93 13.30
C ASP A 343 14.43 28.42 14.75
N THR A 344 14.09 27.15 15.00
CA THR A 344 14.59 26.38 16.17
C THR A 344 14.25 24.87 16.11
N ASN A 345 15.30 24.05 16.22
CA ASN A 345 15.40 22.66 16.72
C ASN A 345 14.38 21.58 16.26
N ASP A 346 14.81 20.80 15.24
CA ASP A 346 14.19 19.59 14.68
C ASP A 346 13.83 18.44 15.66
N GLY A 347 14.24 18.49 16.93
CA GLY A 347 14.00 17.40 17.89
C GLY A 347 12.65 17.44 18.62
N GLN A 348 11.99 18.60 18.72
CA GLN A 348 10.78 18.77 19.53
C GLN A 348 9.49 18.74 18.70
N VAL A 349 9.58 18.99 17.39
CA VAL A 349 8.44 19.01 16.46
C VAL A 349 7.89 17.59 16.21
N ASP A 350 8.77 16.59 16.10
CA ASP A 350 8.38 15.20 15.89
C ASP A 350 7.62 14.61 17.08
N ASP A 351 7.97 15.02 18.31
CA ASP A 351 7.32 14.56 19.54
C ASP A 351 5.93 15.21 19.71
N TYR A 352 5.77 16.47 19.30
CA TYR A 352 4.50 17.18 19.27
C TYR A 352 3.55 16.62 18.19
N ILE A 353 4.03 16.36 16.98
CA ILE A 353 3.23 15.75 15.90
C ILE A 353 2.78 14.35 16.30
N SER A 354 3.67 13.55 16.87
CA SER A 354 3.35 12.20 17.37
C SER A 354 2.29 12.23 18.47
N SER A 355 2.39 13.17 19.41
CA SER A 355 1.41 13.37 20.49
C SER A 355 0.05 13.83 19.96
N LYS A 356 0.02 14.70 18.95
CA LYS A 356 -1.21 15.21 18.32
C LYS A 356 -1.92 14.16 17.46
N LEU A 357 -1.17 13.29 16.78
CA LEU A 357 -1.72 12.12 16.09
C LEU A 357 -2.28 11.10 17.10
N ALA A 358 -1.58 10.86 18.21
CA ALA A 358 -2.03 9.97 19.26
C ALA A 358 -3.35 10.45 19.90
N LEU A 359 -3.47 11.74 20.19
CA LEU A 359 -4.71 12.36 20.70
C LEU A 359 -5.89 12.24 19.71
N LYS A 360 -5.64 12.41 18.40
CA LYS A 360 -6.67 12.19 17.36
C LYS A 360 -7.15 10.74 17.31
N ALA A 361 -6.24 9.78 17.45
CA ALA A 361 -6.58 8.35 17.50
C ALA A 361 -7.43 8.03 18.75
N THR A 362 -7.04 8.51 19.93
CA THR A 362 -7.78 8.30 21.18
C THR A 362 -9.19 8.91 21.15
N ARG A 363 -9.38 10.08 20.51
CA ARG A 363 -10.71 10.67 20.31
C ARG A 363 -11.61 9.82 19.42
N ALA A 364 -11.04 9.17 18.39
CA ALA A 364 -11.78 8.26 17.53
C ALA A 364 -12.23 7.00 18.30
N ASP A 365 -11.35 6.44 19.13
CA ASP A 365 -11.65 5.27 19.96
C ASP A 365 -12.75 5.56 20.99
N ILE A 366 -12.76 6.74 21.61
CA ILE A 366 -13.82 7.16 22.53
C ILE A 366 -15.16 7.37 21.82
N ALA A 367 -15.15 7.90 20.60
CA ALA A 367 -16.36 8.03 19.79
C ALA A 367 -16.95 6.65 19.42
N ASP A 368 -16.10 5.66 19.19
CA ASP A 368 -16.50 4.28 18.93
C ASP A 368 -17.01 3.58 20.20
N LEU A 369 -16.36 3.78 21.35
CA LEU A 369 -16.85 3.32 22.65
C LEU A 369 -18.22 3.93 23.00
N GLN A 370 -18.45 5.20 22.70
CA GLN A 370 -19.76 5.85 22.90
C GLN A 370 -20.84 5.34 21.96
N ALA A 371 -20.48 4.95 20.73
CA ALA A 371 -21.42 4.29 19.82
C ALA A 371 -21.77 2.89 20.35
N TYR A 372 -20.79 2.16 20.86
CA TYR A 372 -20.97 0.83 21.44
C TYR A 372 -21.85 0.86 22.70
N VAL A 373 -21.62 1.81 23.62
CA VAL A 373 -22.45 2.02 24.81
C VAL A 373 -23.90 2.38 24.46
N ARG A 374 -24.10 3.17 23.40
CA ARG A 374 -25.45 3.51 22.91
C ARG A 374 -26.18 2.30 22.32
N GLU A 375 -25.47 1.43 21.61
CA GLU A 375 -26.09 0.25 21.02
C GLU A 375 -26.38 -0.84 22.07
N LEU A 376 -25.47 -1.07 23.03
CA LEU A 376 -25.75 -1.89 24.22
C LEU A 376 -26.93 -1.32 25.04
N SER A 377 -27.09 0.01 25.05
CA SER A 377 -28.22 0.65 25.71
C SER A 377 -29.56 0.39 25.02
N ARG A 378 -29.55 0.09 23.71
CA ARG A 378 -30.73 -0.18 22.87
C ARG A 378 -31.15 -1.65 22.93
N LEU A 379 -30.21 -2.57 23.13
CA LEU A 379 -30.43 -4.00 22.99
C LEU A 379 -30.67 -4.76 24.32
N CYS A 380 -30.53 -4.11 25.49
CA CYS A 380 -30.67 -4.78 26.79
C CYS A 380 -31.92 -4.37 27.58
N SER A 381 -32.71 -5.36 27.98
CA SER A 381 -33.77 -5.29 29.01
C SER A 381 -33.29 -5.96 30.31
N GLY A 382 -33.40 -5.29 31.46
CA GLY A 382 -33.31 -5.92 32.79
C GLY A 382 -31.91 -6.11 33.38
N ASN A 383 -31.09 -7.03 32.87
CA ASN A 383 -29.96 -7.61 33.64
C ASN A 383 -28.62 -6.85 33.58
N HIS A 384 -28.46 -5.87 32.69
CA HIS A 384 -27.20 -5.14 32.51
C HIS A 384 -27.22 -3.70 33.07
N LYS A 385 -28.22 -3.33 33.88
CA LYS A 385 -28.36 -1.95 34.38
C LYS A 385 -27.15 -1.46 35.20
N SER A 386 -26.58 -2.31 36.04
CA SER A 386 -25.38 -1.99 36.85
C SER A 386 -24.13 -1.83 35.98
N PHE A 387 -23.91 -2.72 35.02
CA PHE A 387 -22.80 -2.66 34.07
C PHE A 387 -22.89 -1.45 33.12
N LYS A 388 -24.08 -1.16 32.59
CA LYS A 388 -24.35 0.03 31.77
C LYS A 388 -24.10 1.33 32.54
N ARG A 389 -24.38 1.34 33.85
CA ARG A 389 -24.13 2.49 34.72
C ARG A 389 -22.63 2.68 34.98
N ALA A 390 -21.89 1.59 35.22
CA ALA A 390 -20.44 1.61 35.37
C ALA A 390 -19.73 2.08 34.09
N LEU A 391 -20.06 1.50 32.94
CA LEU A 391 -19.43 1.86 31.66
C LEU A 391 -19.74 3.30 31.21
N LYS A 392 -20.94 3.82 31.53
CA LYS A 392 -21.26 5.23 31.32
C LYS A 392 -20.47 6.16 32.23
N ALA A 393 -20.21 5.76 33.47
CA ALA A 393 -19.38 6.54 34.39
C ALA A 393 -17.92 6.56 33.91
N ASP A 394 -17.37 5.41 33.51
CA ASP A 394 -16.00 5.30 33.00
C ASP A 394 -15.78 6.13 31.72
N VAL A 395 -16.75 6.13 30.80
CA VAL A 395 -16.71 6.98 29.59
C VAL A 395 -16.85 8.47 29.92
N ALA A 396 -17.56 8.84 30.99
CA ALA A 396 -17.66 10.23 31.43
C ALA A 396 -16.33 10.73 31.99
N VAL A 397 -15.66 9.92 32.83
CA VAL A 397 -14.32 10.23 33.38
C VAL A 397 -13.28 10.42 32.28
N LEU A 398 -13.29 9.57 31.24
CA LEU A 398 -12.40 9.72 30.08
C LEU A 398 -12.67 10.98 29.25
N LYS A 399 -13.93 11.42 29.16
CA LYS A 399 -14.28 12.66 28.46
C LYS A 399 -13.83 13.88 29.25
N GLU A 400 -14.04 13.89 30.56
CA GLU A 400 -13.57 14.95 31.45
C GLU A 400 -12.04 15.08 31.40
N GLY A 401 -11.30 13.96 31.44
CA GLY A 401 -9.83 13.99 31.33
C GLY A 401 -9.30 14.54 30.00
N ILE A 402 -10.04 14.36 28.89
CA ILE A 402 -9.69 14.95 27.57
C ILE A 402 -10.04 16.43 27.51
N ASP A 403 -11.20 16.81 28.06
CA ASP A 403 -11.62 18.21 28.11
C ASP A 403 -10.70 19.05 29.04
N GLU A 404 -10.14 18.43 30.08
CA GLU A 404 -9.09 19.02 30.93
C GLU A 404 -7.75 19.15 30.18
N THR A 405 -7.32 18.13 29.43
CA THR A 405 -6.10 18.23 28.59
C THR A 405 -6.26 19.23 27.43
N ASP A 406 -7.47 19.43 26.92
CA ASP A 406 -7.78 20.46 25.92
C ASP A 406 -7.77 21.88 26.50
N LYS A 407 -8.16 22.06 27.77
CA LYS A 407 -8.10 23.37 28.44
C LYS A 407 -6.67 23.76 28.84
N ASP A 408 -5.86 22.79 29.25
CA ASP A 408 -4.44 23.00 29.58
C ASP A 408 -3.57 23.32 28.35
N SER A 409 -4.09 23.18 27.14
CA SER A 409 -3.40 23.64 25.90
C SER A 409 -3.24 25.16 25.80
N SER A 410 -3.76 25.92 26.77
CA SER A 410 -3.57 27.37 26.91
C SER A 410 -2.56 27.78 28.00
N ILE A 411 -1.89 26.84 28.67
CA ILE A 411 -0.85 27.13 29.69
C ILE A 411 0.40 26.24 29.47
N GLU A 412 1.47 26.87 28.99
CA GLU A 412 2.90 26.49 28.99
C GLU A 412 3.36 25.02 28.74
N GLU A 413 4.31 24.94 27.79
CA GLU A 413 4.92 23.80 27.07
C GLU A 413 5.61 22.67 27.88
N SER A 414 5.41 22.51 29.20
CA SER A 414 6.22 21.56 29.99
C SER A 414 5.49 20.51 30.83
N LYS A 415 4.14 20.47 30.85
CA LYS A 415 3.40 19.57 31.78
C LYS A 415 2.42 18.57 31.15
N GLY A 416 2.25 18.54 29.82
CA GLY A 416 1.18 17.76 29.15
C GLY A 416 1.43 16.25 28.93
N GLN A 417 2.68 15.78 28.96
CA GLN A 417 3.02 14.36 28.73
C GLN A 417 2.42 13.36 29.73
N PRO A 418 2.45 13.59 31.06
CA PRO A 418 1.90 12.63 32.03
C PRO A 418 0.36 12.48 31.95
N ALA A 419 -0.36 13.51 31.50
CA ALA A 419 -1.82 13.48 31.38
C ALA A 419 -2.29 12.69 30.14
N VAL A 420 -1.63 12.83 28.99
CA VAL A 420 -1.97 12.07 27.77
C VAL A 420 -1.72 10.58 27.97
N PHE A 421 -0.62 10.23 28.63
CA PHE A 421 -0.28 8.84 28.95
C PHE A 421 -1.24 8.22 29.98
N SER A 422 -1.72 8.99 30.97
CA SER A 422 -2.70 8.50 31.95
C SER A 422 -4.06 8.20 31.30
N VAL A 423 -4.51 9.05 30.37
CA VAL A 423 -5.77 8.87 29.64
C VAL A 423 -5.70 7.67 28.69
N GLN A 424 -4.57 7.45 28.01
CA GLN A 424 -4.36 6.26 27.15
C GLN A 424 -4.34 4.96 27.95
N ASN A 425 -3.69 4.94 29.11
CA ASN A 425 -3.66 3.76 29.98
C ASN A 425 -5.05 3.45 30.55
N ALA A 426 -5.82 4.47 30.94
CA ALA A 426 -7.19 4.31 31.40
C ALA A 426 -8.12 3.75 30.29
N ALA A 427 -8.02 4.26 29.06
CA ALA A 427 -8.81 3.77 27.93
C ALA A 427 -8.47 2.31 27.57
N SER A 428 -7.17 1.96 27.60
CA SER A 428 -6.69 0.60 27.34
C SER A 428 -7.11 -0.40 28.42
N GLU A 429 -7.10 0.03 29.69
CA GLU A 429 -7.56 -0.77 30.84
C GLU A 429 -9.07 -1.03 30.79
N ILE A 430 -9.86 -0.06 30.35
CA ILE A 430 -11.31 -0.24 30.13
C ILE A 430 -11.58 -1.23 29.00
N LEU A 431 -10.85 -1.13 27.87
CA LEU A 431 -10.93 -2.10 26.76
C LEU A 431 -10.50 -3.51 27.21
N ARG A 432 -9.48 -3.64 28.05
CA ARG A 432 -9.03 -4.92 28.62
C ARG A 432 -10.11 -5.55 29.51
N ARG A 433 -10.71 -4.78 30.42
CA ARG A 433 -11.82 -5.23 31.28
C ARG A 433 -13.06 -5.65 30.50
N LEU A 434 -13.30 -5.03 29.33
CA LEU A 434 -14.36 -5.42 28.40
C LEU A 434 -14.06 -6.78 27.74
N LYS A 435 -12.83 -6.99 27.24
CA LYS A 435 -12.39 -8.26 26.65
C LYS A 435 -12.40 -9.42 27.67
N GLU A 436 -11.97 -9.18 28.91
CA GLU A 436 -11.94 -10.21 29.96
C GLU A 436 -13.33 -10.64 30.43
N ARG A 437 -14.30 -9.73 30.48
CA ARG A 437 -15.69 -10.07 30.79
C ARG A 437 -16.41 -10.75 29.63
N ASP A 438 -16.04 -10.47 28.37
CA ASP A 438 -16.51 -11.19 27.18
C ASP A 438 -16.05 -12.66 27.20
N ASN A 439 -14.81 -12.91 27.63
CA ASN A 439 -14.28 -14.27 27.83
C ASN A 439 -14.98 -15.04 28.96
N ASN A 440 -15.41 -14.35 30.03
CA ASN A 440 -16.20 -14.94 31.11
C ASN A 440 -17.70 -15.06 30.79
N ALA A 441 -18.20 -14.36 29.77
CA ALA A 441 -19.60 -14.38 29.32
C ALA A 441 -19.94 -15.54 28.34
N LYS A 442 -19.04 -16.52 28.18
CA LYS A 442 -19.25 -17.77 27.40
C LYS A 442 -20.49 -18.59 27.79
N ALA A 443 -21.27 -18.18 28.79
CA ALA A 443 -22.44 -18.90 29.26
C ALA A 443 -23.79 -18.54 28.56
N SER A 444 -23.96 -17.45 27.78
CA SER A 444 -25.17 -17.18 26.93
C SER A 444 -25.21 -15.77 26.31
N PRO A 445 -25.82 -15.53 25.12
CA PRO A 445 -25.66 -16.20 23.82
C PRO A 445 -25.33 -15.21 22.67
N THR A 446 -24.78 -15.80 21.61
CA THR A 446 -24.20 -15.32 20.33
C THR A 446 -25.07 -14.43 19.40
N ARG A 447 -26.14 -13.78 19.85
CA ARG A 447 -26.97 -12.89 19.00
C ARG A 447 -26.76 -11.39 19.20
N LEU A 448 -26.42 -10.96 20.41
CA LEU A 448 -26.18 -9.54 20.70
C LEU A 448 -24.86 -9.04 20.08
N THR A 449 -23.80 -9.86 20.12
CA THR A 449 -22.45 -9.46 19.68
C THR A 449 -22.37 -9.21 18.17
N ASN A 450 -23.00 -10.05 17.35
CA ASN A 450 -23.03 -9.86 15.89
C ASN A 450 -23.92 -8.67 15.47
N SER A 451 -25.07 -8.49 16.13
CA SER A 451 -25.97 -7.38 15.81
C SER A 451 -25.38 -6.02 16.23
N VAL A 452 -24.64 -5.96 17.34
CA VAL A 452 -23.88 -4.77 17.75
C VAL A 452 -22.71 -4.51 16.80
N ARG A 453 -21.99 -5.55 16.35
CA ARG A 453 -20.90 -5.41 15.35
C ARG A 453 -21.42 -4.83 14.04
N GLU A 454 -22.55 -5.34 13.55
CA GLU A 454 -23.19 -4.85 12.34
C GLU A 454 -23.72 -3.41 12.50
N ALA A 455 -24.27 -3.05 13.66
CA ALA A 455 -24.75 -1.70 13.94
C ALA A 455 -23.61 -0.67 14.07
N VAL A 456 -22.47 -1.04 14.68
CA VAL A 456 -21.26 -0.20 14.72
C VAL A 456 -20.68 -0.01 13.32
N TYR A 457 -20.63 -1.09 12.53
CA TYR A 457 -20.20 -1.04 11.13
C TYR A 457 -21.13 -0.17 10.28
N ALA A 458 -22.45 -0.32 10.43
CA ALA A 458 -23.46 0.51 9.75
C ALA A 458 -23.39 1.99 10.17
N SER A 459 -23.13 2.27 11.45
CA SER A 459 -22.94 3.64 11.95
C SER A 459 -21.64 4.29 11.46
N ARG A 460 -20.58 3.49 11.22
CA ARG A 460 -19.34 3.94 10.58
C ARG A 460 -19.55 4.25 9.09
N VAL A 461 -20.30 3.40 8.39
CA VAL A 461 -20.69 3.61 6.98
C VAL A 461 -21.59 4.85 6.82
N LYS A 462 -22.56 5.06 7.72
CA LYS A 462 -23.47 6.22 7.67
C LYS A 462 -22.76 7.55 7.97
N ARG A 463 -21.78 7.57 8.88
CA ARG A 463 -20.98 8.78 9.15
C ARG A 463 -20.05 9.16 7.99
N LEU A 464 -19.53 8.16 7.28
CA LEU A 464 -18.76 8.41 6.05
C LEU A 464 -19.66 9.03 4.96
N SER A 465 -20.89 8.52 4.78
CA SER A 465 -21.85 9.10 3.84
C SER A 465 -22.32 10.51 4.25
N ASP A 466 -22.53 10.77 5.54
CA ASP A 466 -22.98 12.09 6.02
C ASP A 466 -21.84 13.14 5.91
N SER A 467 -20.57 12.73 6.05
CA SER A 467 -19.42 13.61 5.80
C SER A 467 -19.23 13.96 4.32
N ASP A 468 -19.55 13.02 3.42
CA ASP A 468 -19.56 13.26 1.97
C ASP A 468 -20.73 14.17 1.55
N THR A 469 -21.86 14.08 2.26
CA THR A 469 -23.04 14.94 2.05
C THR A 469 -22.80 16.36 2.58
N ALA A 470 -22.02 16.52 3.66
CA ALA A 470 -21.59 17.83 4.16
C ALA A 470 -20.58 18.51 3.23
N ARG A 471 -19.70 17.74 2.55
CA ARG A 471 -18.77 18.27 1.52
C ARG A 471 -19.47 18.67 0.22
N THR A 472 -20.56 18.01 -0.15
CA THR A 472 -21.34 18.36 -1.35
C THR A 472 -22.36 19.47 -1.14
N ARG A 473 -22.73 19.82 0.11
CA ARG A 473 -23.61 20.96 0.42
C ARG A 473 -22.91 22.33 0.46
N SER A 474 -21.58 22.38 0.31
CA SER A 474 -20.81 23.62 0.24
C SER A 474 -20.74 24.23 -1.16
N THR A 475 -21.26 23.56 -2.19
CA THR A 475 -21.34 24.09 -3.55
C THR A 475 -22.69 23.72 -4.16
N THR A 476 -23.36 24.72 -4.75
CA THR A 476 -24.66 24.66 -5.45
C THR A 476 -25.93 24.74 -4.58
N ALA A 477 -26.26 25.98 -4.20
CA ALA A 477 -27.65 26.39 -4.00
C ALA A 477 -28.10 27.10 -5.28
N THR A 478 -28.83 26.39 -6.15
CA THR A 478 -29.94 26.86 -7.02
C THR A 478 -30.38 25.69 -7.91
N ASP A 479 -31.69 25.39 -7.87
CA ASP A 479 -32.51 24.60 -8.80
C ASP A 479 -32.01 23.18 -9.17
N ASP A 480 -32.65 22.09 -8.74
CA ASP A 480 -33.88 21.63 -9.37
C ASP A 480 -34.74 20.76 -8.44
N LYS A 481 -35.97 21.19 -8.22
CA LYS A 481 -36.98 20.60 -7.33
C LYS A 481 -37.83 19.50 -7.98
N HIS A 482 -37.38 18.85 -9.06
CA HIS A 482 -38.27 17.98 -9.86
C HIS A 482 -37.99 16.47 -9.92
N CYS A 483 -37.00 15.93 -9.22
CA CYS A 483 -36.65 14.49 -9.34
C CYS A 483 -36.93 13.58 -8.13
N ILE A 484 -37.58 14.05 -7.06
CA ILE A 484 -37.74 13.25 -5.82
C ILE A 484 -39.09 12.51 -5.73
N ASN A 485 -40.10 12.84 -6.55
CA ASN A 485 -41.44 12.25 -6.44
C ASN A 485 -41.70 10.97 -7.27
N ARG A 486 -40.68 10.30 -7.83
CA ARG A 486 -40.90 9.08 -8.63
C ARG A 486 -40.37 7.77 -8.03
N CYS A 487 -39.80 7.81 -6.83
CA CYS A 487 -39.23 6.61 -6.18
C CYS A 487 -40.08 6.02 -5.05
N TYR A 488 -41.25 6.59 -4.73
CA TYR A 488 -42.13 6.08 -3.67
C TYR A 488 -43.36 5.28 -4.14
N GLU A 489 -43.55 5.07 -5.45
CA GLU A 489 -44.71 4.34 -6.00
C GLU A 489 -44.42 2.89 -6.46
N LEU A 490 -43.24 2.33 -6.20
CA LEU A 490 -42.89 0.95 -6.65
C LEU A 490 -42.55 -0.04 -5.53
N LEU A 491 -43.06 0.19 -4.31
CA LEU A 491 -42.99 -0.79 -3.20
C LEU A 491 -44.38 -1.19 -2.65
N GLY A 492 -45.42 -1.12 -3.47
CA GLY A 492 -46.75 -1.62 -3.12
C GLY A 492 -47.51 -2.14 -4.33
N ALA A 493 -47.31 -3.43 -4.66
CA ALA A 493 -48.28 -4.34 -5.27
C ALA A 493 -47.57 -5.62 -5.73
N GLY A 494 -48.08 -6.78 -5.32
CA GLY A 494 -47.72 -8.10 -5.84
C GLY A 494 -47.03 -8.99 -4.82
#